data_AF-A3JE92-F1
#
_entry.id   AF-A3JE92-F1
#
_cell.length_a   1.000
_cell.length_b   1.000
_cell.length_c   1.000
_cell.angle_alpha   90.00
_cell.angle_beta   90.00
_cell.angle_gamma   90.00
#
_symmetry.space_group_name_H-M   'P 1'
#
loop_
_entity.id
_entity.type
_entity.pdbx_description
1 polymer ?
#
loop_
_entity_poly.entity_id
_entity_poly.type
_entity_poly.pdbx_seq_one_letter_code
_entity_poly.pdbx_strand_id
1 'polypeptide(L)'
;MSDYRDLNLNREVLDENIGSFLGSYGCVLDDKIQTLDRGKRRVAFGKPGAEFAMVDLHLNNTGTTTIQWKLGKNQPLGEKLAAYLKSTIDPAEFESVNYSLKGISTGSFDPILGCIAELDDIEVVVLRDEVKCKQVTLKSIVHQDKLTLTHHRSTRVLQIQGKPLSCYRRVVFMLIDLLDLKGLTQVLYRKDDNSAEIVRKEMAEDYLKTVFTRSYDHLPDSVKKLLTSSCCIKLASPQLPDYCLLLYPDLRALEGVLKELMSGYNMSVEDAEYGFGNFFDNRGGVCSLKAEYSAQVAHTHMEDAFNRGYSFYKKHRHTLFHMEEFADGSRMIDTLDKAISLSKDAYEAIDSLYTARM
;
A
#
# COMPACT_ATOMS: atom_id res chain seq x y z
N MET A 1 7.82 -26.50 -17.17
CA MET A 1 9.25 -26.20 -16.91
C MET A 1 9.51 -24.70 -16.62
N SER A 2 8.48 -23.93 -16.25
CA SER A 2 8.53 -22.45 -16.13
C SER A 2 8.23 -21.92 -14.72
N ASP A 3 8.08 -22.77 -13.70
CA ASP A 3 7.33 -22.42 -12.48
C ASP A 3 7.91 -21.33 -11.59
N TYR A 4 9.18 -20.94 -11.75
CA TYR A 4 9.88 -20.02 -10.85
C TYR A 4 10.65 -18.90 -11.55
N ARG A 5 10.26 -18.56 -12.79
CA ARG A 5 10.86 -17.46 -13.57
C ARG A 5 9.98 -16.22 -13.53
N ASP A 6 10.64 -15.06 -13.54
CA ASP A 6 10.01 -13.74 -13.65
C ASP A 6 8.81 -13.53 -12.72
N LEU A 7 8.94 -14.06 -11.50
CA LEU A 7 7.94 -13.96 -10.47
C LEU A 7 7.81 -12.52 -9.98
N ASN A 8 6.60 -12.05 -9.73
CA ASN A 8 6.36 -10.72 -9.17
C ASN A 8 6.54 -10.73 -7.64
N LEU A 9 7.64 -11.33 -7.17
CA LEU A 9 8.01 -11.30 -5.75
C LEU A 9 8.21 -9.86 -5.31
N ASN A 10 7.53 -9.46 -4.24
CA ASN A 10 7.83 -8.20 -3.60
C ASN A 10 9.23 -8.25 -2.97
N ARG A 11 10.13 -7.40 -3.47
CA ARG A 11 11.53 -7.33 -3.04
C ARG A 11 11.72 -6.65 -1.70
N GLU A 12 10.78 -5.79 -1.28
CA GLU A 12 10.82 -5.10 0.02
C GLU A 12 10.89 -6.09 1.18
N VAL A 13 10.20 -7.22 1.01
CA VAL A 13 9.92 -8.16 2.09
C VAL A 13 10.60 -9.51 1.85
N LEU A 14 11.50 -9.58 0.87
CA LEU A 14 12.08 -10.84 0.43
C LEU A 14 12.93 -11.50 1.53
N ASP A 15 13.68 -10.70 2.29
CA ASP A 15 14.57 -11.19 3.35
C ASP A 15 13.84 -11.68 4.57
N GLU A 16 12.83 -10.92 4.98
CA GLU A 16 11.99 -11.31 6.07
C GLU A 16 11.19 -12.58 5.71
N ASN A 17 10.73 -12.74 4.46
CA ASN A 17 10.08 -13.98 3.98
C ASN A 17 11.03 -15.18 4.07
N ILE A 18 12.29 -15.00 3.68
CA ILE A 18 13.31 -16.03 3.84
C ILE A 18 13.49 -16.36 5.33
N GLY A 19 13.55 -15.35 6.20
CA GLY A 19 13.62 -15.52 7.66
C GLY A 19 12.46 -16.36 8.23
N SER A 20 11.22 -16.02 7.90
CA SER A 20 10.00 -16.72 8.35
C SER A 20 9.97 -18.18 7.87
N PHE A 21 10.41 -18.44 6.64
CA PHE A 21 10.58 -19.81 6.15
C PHE A 21 11.64 -20.57 6.97
N LEU A 22 12.80 -19.98 7.22
CA LEU A 22 13.85 -20.64 8.00
C LEU A 22 13.39 -20.95 9.43
N GLY A 23 12.70 -20.02 10.09
CA GLY A 23 12.13 -20.22 11.42
C GLY A 23 11.10 -21.35 11.47
N SER A 24 10.12 -21.34 10.55
CA SER A 24 9.06 -22.36 10.49
C SER A 24 9.58 -23.76 10.15
N TYR A 25 10.64 -23.85 9.37
CA TYR A 25 11.29 -25.12 9.07
C TYR A 25 12.41 -25.48 10.05
N GLY A 26 12.74 -24.64 11.04
CA GLY A 26 13.84 -24.89 11.99
C GLY A 26 15.21 -24.99 11.31
N CYS A 27 15.41 -24.23 10.25
CA CYS A 27 16.67 -24.12 9.50
C CYS A 27 17.45 -22.89 9.96
N VAL A 28 18.77 -22.92 9.78
CA VAL A 28 19.66 -21.78 10.00
C VAL A 28 20.33 -21.39 8.69
N LEU A 29 20.61 -20.10 8.53
CA LEU A 29 21.52 -19.63 7.48
C LEU A 29 22.93 -20.14 7.78
N ASP A 30 23.70 -20.40 6.71
CA ASP A 30 25.12 -20.73 6.82
C ASP A 30 25.92 -19.52 7.35
N ASP A 31 25.55 -18.32 6.88
CA ASP A 31 26.08 -17.04 7.32
C ASP A 31 25.01 -15.95 7.08
N LYS A 32 25.27 -14.98 6.20
CA LYS A 32 24.29 -14.01 5.71
C LYS A 32 23.85 -14.32 4.28
N ILE A 33 22.70 -13.78 3.88
CA ILE A 33 22.30 -13.79 2.47
C ILE A 33 23.36 -13.01 1.67
N GLN A 34 23.97 -13.68 0.70
CA GLN A 34 25.07 -13.11 -0.07
C GLN A 34 24.52 -12.34 -1.27
N THR A 35 24.93 -11.09 -1.43
CA THR A 35 24.72 -10.36 -2.68
C THR A 35 25.88 -10.64 -3.62
N LEU A 36 25.57 -11.27 -4.74
CA LEU A 36 26.48 -11.58 -5.83
C LEU A 36 26.30 -10.55 -6.96
N ASP A 37 27.20 -10.59 -7.95
CA ASP A 37 27.15 -9.68 -9.09
C ASP A 37 25.80 -9.71 -9.84
N ARG A 38 25.41 -8.57 -10.41
CA ARG A 38 24.24 -8.37 -11.29
C ARG A 38 22.89 -8.66 -10.63
N GLY A 39 22.67 -8.18 -9.40
CA GLY A 39 21.36 -8.29 -8.73
C GLY A 39 21.02 -9.72 -8.31
N LYS A 40 22.02 -10.60 -8.19
CA LYS A 40 21.82 -11.97 -7.76
C LYS A 40 22.02 -12.06 -6.25
N ARG A 41 21.13 -12.74 -5.55
CA ARG A 41 21.25 -13.02 -4.12
C ARG A 41 21.29 -14.51 -3.88
N ARG A 42 22.14 -14.98 -2.97
CA ARG A 42 22.30 -16.40 -2.65
C ARG A 42 21.92 -16.65 -1.19
N VAL A 43 21.01 -17.61 -1.02
CA VAL A 43 20.56 -18.11 0.27
C VAL A 43 21.12 -19.52 0.45
N ALA A 44 22.01 -19.70 1.43
CA ALA A 44 22.53 -21.00 1.83
C ALA A 44 22.02 -21.31 3.24
N PHE A 45 21.33 -22.42 3.41
CA PHE A 45 20.65 -22.74 4.66
C PHE A 45 20.46 -24.24 4.87
N GLY A 46 20.34 -24.67 6.12
CA GLY A 46 20.23 -26.09 6.45
C GLY A 46 19.97 -26.35 7.91
N LYS A 47 20.17 -27.61 8.32
CA LYS A 47 20.04 -28.07 9.70
C LYS A 47 21.28 -28.85 10.10
N PRO A 48 21.65 -28.86 11.39
CA PRO A 48 22.67 -29.78 11.89
C PRO A 48 22.35 -31.22 11.48
N GLY A 49 23.35 -31.92 10.93
CA GLY A 49 23.21 -33.31 10.49
C GLY A 49 22.66 -33.52 9.08
N ALA A 50 22.38 -32.46 8.31
CA ALA A 50 21.99 -32.54 6.90
C ALA A 50 22.83 -31.60 6.02
N GLU A 51 22.96 -31.95 4.74
CA GLU A 51 23.58 -31.06 3.75
C GLU A 51 22.74 -29.80 3.55
N PHE A 52 23.41 -28.65 3.38
CA PHE A 52 22.74 -27.36 3.17
C PHE A 52 22.10 -27.28 1.78
N ALA A 53 20.97 -26.58 1.71
CA ALA A 53 20.35 -26.14 0.49
C ALA A 53 20.97 -24.84 0.00
N MET A 54 20.97 -24.64 -1.31
CA MET A 54 21.42 -23.41 -1.95
C MET A 54 20.34 -22.93 -2.91
N VAL A 55 19.94 -21.67 -2.79
CA VAL A 55 18.95 -21.04 -3.66
C VAL A 55 19.48 -19.69 -4.13
N ASP A 56 19.48 -19.48 -5.43
CA ASP A 56 19.82 -18.20 -6.05
C ASP A 56 18.54 -17.44 -6.43
N LEU A 57 18.45 -16.18 -6.02
CA LEU A 57 17.38 -15.24 -6.35
C LEU A 57 17.95 -14.21 -7.32
N HIS A 58 17.48 -14.25 -8.57
CA HIS A 58 17.89 -13.31 -9.60
C HIS A 58 16.92 -12.13 -9.63
N LEU A 59 17.34 -10.99 -9.10
CA LEU A 59 16.56 -9.75 -9.12
C LEU A 59 16.70 -9.09 -10.50
N ASN A 60 15.76 -9.35 -11.39
CA ASN A 60 15.75 -8.82 -12.76
C ASN A 60 15.58 -7.28 -12.80
N ASN A 61 15.99 -6.64 -13.89
CA ASN A 61 15.84 -5.18 -14.05
C ASN A 61 14.39 -4.74 -14.38
N THR A 62 13.43 -5.65 -14.26
CA THR A 62 12.00 -5.45 -14.52
C THR A 62 11.15 -5.53 -13.24
N GLY A 63 11.81 -5.59 -12.08
CA GLY A 63 11.19 -5.74 -10.76
C GLY A 63 10.90 -7.20 -10.40
N THR A 64 10.90 -8.12 -11.37
CA THR A 64 10.63 -9.54 -11.12
C THR A 64 11.82 -10.30 -10.58
N THR A 65 11.56 -11.45 -9.96
CA THR A 65 12.58 -12.30 -9.40
C THR A 65 12.48 -13.70 -9.99
N THR A 66 13.61 -14.25 -10.43
CA THR A 66 13.70 -15.66 -10.83
C THR A 66 14.37 -16.46 -9.72
N ILE A 67 13.75 -17.55 -9.27
CA ILE A 67 14.27 -18.42 -8.22
C ILE A 67 14.92 -19.65 -8.86
N GLN A 68 16.22 -19.80 -8.66
CA GLN A 68 16.99 -20.97 -9.07
C GLN A 68 17.34 -21.81 -7.83
N TRP A 69 16.55 -22.86 -7.60
CA TRP A 69 16.68 -23.74 -6.43
C TRP A 69 17.39 -25.06 -6.72
N LYS A 70 17.54 -25.44 -8.00
CA LYS A 70 18.24 -26.65 -8.45
C LYS A 70 19.76 -26.45 -8.35
N LEU A 71 20.23 -26.17 -7.14
CA LEU A 71 21.62 -25.88 -6.81
C LEU A 71 22.02 -26.65 -5.55
N GLY A 72 23.32 -26.86 -5.39
CA GLY A 72 23.86 -27.56 -4.22
C GLY A 72 23.39 -29.02 -4.11
N LYS A 73 23.55 -29.58 -2.92
CA LYS A 73 23.29 -31.00 -2.65
C LYS A 73 21.88 -31.26 -2.11
N ASN A 74 21.26 -30.30 -1.43
CA ASN A 74 19.92 -30.47 -0.84
C ASN A 74 18.84 -29.69 -1.62
N GLN A 75 18.64 -30.11 -2.87
CA GLN A 75 17.66 -29.50 -3.78
C GLN A 75 16.21 -29.59 -3.30
N PRO A 76 15.74 -30.69 -2.67
CA PRO A 76 14.36 -30.77 -2.18
C PRO A 76 14.04 -29.70 -1.12
N LEU A 77 15.00 -29.36 -0.25
CA LEU A 77 14.84 -28.29 0.72
C LEU A 77 14.88 -26.91 0.03
N GLY A 78 15.73 -26.72 -0.98
CA GLY A 78 15.74 -25.52 -1.81
C GLY A 78 14.43 -25.29 -2.56
N GLU A 79 13.80 -26.35 -3.09
CA GLU A 79 12.50 -26.28 -3.76
C GLU A 79 11.40 -25.83 -2.79
N LYS A 80 11.43 -26.28 -1.52
CA LYS A 80 10.47 -25.82 -0.51
C LYS A 80 10.54 -24.31 -0.29
N LEU A 81 11.74 -23.73 -0.24
CA LEU A 81 11.88 -22.27 -0.17
C LEU A 81 11.33 -21.60 -1.45
N ALA A 82 11.63 -22.16 -2.63
CA ALA A 82 11.11 -21.61 -3.88
C ALA A 82 9.58 -21.64 -3.96
N ALA A 83 8.95 -22.74 -3.54
CA ALA A 83 7.51 -22.91 -3.46
C ALA A 83 6.90 -21.96 -2.43
N TYR A 84 7.52 -21.83 -1.25
CA TYR A 84 7.10 -20.88 -0.23
C TYR A 84 7.12 -19.45 -0.76
N LEU A 85 8.25 -18.98 -1.32
CA LEU A 85 8.35 -17.64 -1.88
C LEU A 85 7.34 -17.43 -3.02
N LYS A 86 7.13 -18.41 -3.90
CA LYS A 86 6.09 -18.31 -4.94
C LYS A 86 4.68 -18.20 -4.33
N SER A 87 4.41 -18.89 -3.22
CA SER A 87 3.12 -18.83 -2.54
C SER A 87 2.86 -17.50 -1.82
N THR A 88 3.89 -16.68 -1.61
CA THR A 88 3.71 -15.31 -1.08
C THR A 88 3.30 -14.31 -2.16
N ILE A 89 3.19 -14.74 -3.43
CA ILE A 89 2.77 -13.88 -4.54
C ILE A 89 1.26 -14.04 -4.69
N ASP A 90 0.56 -12.92 -4.67
CA ASP A 90 -0.85 -12.88 -5.02
C ASP A 90 -1.03 -13.43 -6.46
N PRO A 91 -1.89 -14.44 -6.70
CA PRO A 91 -2.21 -14.92 -8.04
C PRO A 91 -2.55 -13.81 -9.06
N ALA A 92 -3.20 -12.73 -8.64
CA ALA A 92 -3.49 -11.55 -9.46
C ALA A 92 -2.26 -10.66 -9.70
N GLU A 93 -1.20 -10.79 -8.90
CA GLU A 93 0.09 -10.16 -9.19
C GLU A 93 0.80 -10.81 -10.39
N PHE A 94 0.47 -12.03 -10.82
CA PHE A 94 0.97 -12.55 -12.10
C PHE A 94 0.37 -11.83 -13.31
N GLU A 95 -0.76 -11.14 -13.13
CA GLU A 95 -1.44 -10.41 -14.20
C GLU A 95 -0.83 -9.02 -14.38
N SER A 96 -0.56 -8.65 -15.62
CA SER A 96 -0.24 -7.26 -15.96
C SER A 96 -1.50 -6.41 -15.82
N VAL A 97 -1.38 -5.24 -15.21
CA VAL A 97 -2.45 -4.25 -15.23
C VAL A 97 -2.44 -3.51 -16.56
N ASN A 98 -3.62 -3.37 -17.17
CA ASN A 98 -3.86 -2.53 -18.34
C ASN A 98 -5.34 -2.16 -18.37
N TYR A 99 -5.68 -1.03 -17.76
CA TYR A 99 -7.06 -0.54 -17.68
C TYR A 99 -7.09 0.99 -17.79
N SER A 100 -8.28 1.56 -17.92
CA SER A 100 -8.45 3.00 -18.14
C SER A 100 -9.46 3.63 -17.18
N LEU A 101 -9.04 4.69 -16.50
CA LEU A 101 -9.87 5.53 -15.65
C LEU A 101 -10.40 6.72 -16.44
N LYS A 102 -11.71 6.94 -16.41
CA LYS A 102 -12.38 8.06 -17.11
C LYS A 102 -12.56 9.25 -16.18
N GLY A 103 -12.64 10.45 -16.77
CA GLY A 103 -12.92 11.69 -16.03
C GLY A 103 -11.71 12.34 -15.38
N ILE A 104 -10.51 11.79 -15.56
CA ILE A 104 -9.27 12.35 -14.99
C ILE A 104 -8.84 13.55 -15.83
N SER A 105 -8.95 14.75 -15.27
CA SER A 105 -8.55 16.00 -15.92
C SER A 105 -7.05 16.27 -15.78
N THR A 106 -6.48 17.11 -16.65
CA THR A 106 -5.08 17.54 -16.54
C THR A 106 -4.82 18.24 -15.20
N GLY A 107 -5.74 19.11 -14.76
CA GLY A 107 -5.63 19.82 -13.48
C GLY A 107 -5.72 18.90 -12.25
N SER A 108 -6.16 17.65 -12.42
CA SER A 108 -6.18 16.64 -11.36
C SER A 108 -4.96 15.70 -11.44
N PHE A 109 -4.54 15.34 -12.67
CA PHE A 109 -3.45 14.39 -12.88
C PHE A 109 -2.06 15.00 -12.67
N ASP A 110 -1.82 16.22 -13.17
CA ASP A 110 -0.50 16.84 -13.09
C ASP A 110 -0.04 17.09 -11.64
N PRO A 111 -0.90 17.53 -10.70
CA PRO A 111 -0.53 17.64 -9.28
C PRO A 111 -0.13 16.29 -8.67
N ILE A 112 -0.89 15.23 -8.95
CA ILE A 112 -0.56 13.87 -8.47
C ILE A 112 0.80 13.43 -8.99
N LEU A 113 1.07 13.67 -10.28
CA LEU A 113 2.36 13.35 -10.87
C LEU A 113 3.49 14.18 -10.25
N GLY A 114 3.23 15.44 -9.92
CA GLY A 114 4.15 16.32 -9.18
C GLY A 114 4.52 15.72 -7.83
N CYS A 115 3.53 15.37 -7.00
CA CYS A 115 3.76 14.73 -5.70
C CYS A 115 4.54 13.41 -5.82
N ILE A 116 4.31 12.61 -6.88
CA ILE A 116 5.05 11.37 -7.11
C ILE A 116 6.50 11.66 -7.52
N ALA A 117 6.73 12.73 -8.28
CA ALA A 117 8.07 13.12 -8.73
C ALA A 117 8.95 13.66 -7.60
N GLU A 118 8.36 14.07 -6.48
CA GLU A 118 9.06 14.48 -5.25
C GLU A 118 9.49 13.31 -4.38
N LEU A 119 9.08 12.07 -4.70
CA LEU A 119 9.49 10.89 -3.96
C LEU A 119 10.92 10.47 -4.35
N ASP A 120 11.82 10.43 -3.37
CA ASP A 120 13.24 10.08 -3.57
C ASP A 120 13.46 8.67 -4.17
N ASP A 121 12.48 7.77 -4.04
CA ASP A 121 12.57 6.37 -4.48
C ASP A 121 11.92 6.10 -5.85
N ILE A 122 11.34 7.13 -6.51
CA ILE A 122 10.69 7.04 -7.81
C ILE A 122 11.34 7.99 -8.83
N GLU A 123 11.82 7.43 -9.94
CA GLU A 123 12.21 8.20 -11.13
C GLU A 123 11.00 8.35 -12.06
N VAL A 124 10.66 9.59 -12.43
CA VAL A 124 9.62 9.90 -13.42
C VAL A 124 10.25 10.21 -14.77
N VAL A 125 10.02 9.36 -15.77
CA VAL A 125 10.50 9.55 -17.15
C VAL A 125 9.36 9.98 -18.05
N VAL A 126 9.42 11.19 -18.60
CA VAL A 126 8.45 11.67 -19.59
C VAL A 126 8.79 11.08 -20.96
N LEU A 127 7.89 10.26 -21.51
CA LEU A 127 8.03 9.67 -22.83
C LEU A 127 7.39 10.53 -23.92
N ARG A 128 6.25 11.15 -23.61
CA ARG A 128 5.53 12.07 -24.49
C ARG A 128 4.87 13.16 -23.66
N ASP A 129 4.96 14.41 -24.11
CA ASP A 129 4.17 15.51 -23.57
C ASP A 129 3.68 16.39 -24.72
N GLU A 130 2.51 16.04 -25.23
CA GLU A 130 1.87 16.67 -26.37
C GLU A 130 0.51 17.23 -25.94
N VAL A 131 -0.04 18.19 -26.70
CA VAL A 131 -1.33 18.84 -26.39
C VAL A 131 -2.45 17.83 -26.08
N LYS A 132 -2.47 16.68 -26.77
CA LYS A 132 -3.52 15.66 -26.61
C LYS A 132 -3.15 14.52 -25.67
N CYS A 133 -1.88 14.37 -25.29
CA CYS A 133 -1.41 13.18 -24.61
C CYS A 133 -0.17 13.48 -23.76
N LYS A 134 -0.19 13.04 -22.50
CA LYS A 134 1.02 12.97 -21.66
C LYS A 134 1.26 11.51 -21.31
N GLN A 135 2.43 10.98 -21.67
CA GLN A 135 2.84 9.63 -21.32
C GLN A 135 4.10 9.69 -20.47
N VAL A 136 4.05 9.05 -19.31
CA VAL A 136 5.17 8.95 -18.38
C VAL A 136 5.38 7.50 -17.96
N THR A 137 6.63 7.16 -17.63
CA THR A 137 6.98 5.92 -16.96
C THR A 137 7.54 6.25 -15.59
N LEU A 138 6.89 5.73 -14.56
CA LEU A 138 7.41 5.70 -13.20
C LEU A 138 8.32 4.49 -13.07
N LYS A 139 9.48 4.66 -12.44
CA LYS A 139 10.39 3.57 -12.11
C LYS A 139 10.75 3.64 -10.64
N SER A 140 10.59 2.54 -9.90
CA SER A 140 11.16 2.49 -8.55
C SER A 140 12.67 2.24 -8.64
N ILE A 141 13.45 3.14 -8.06
CA ILE A 141 14.91 2.98 -7.95
C ILE A 141 15.23 1.81 -7.01
N VAL A 142 14.46 1.68 -5.94
CA VAL A 142 14.68 0.65 -4.91
C VAL A 142 14.22 -0.73 -5.39
N HIS A 143 13.03 -0.83 -5.99
CA HIS A 143 12.44 -2.13 -6.37
C HIS A 143 12.66 -2.52 -7.82
N GLN A 144 13.16 -1.59 -8.65
CA GLN A 144 13.42 -1.80 -10.08
C GLN A 144 12.17 -2.20 -10.87
N ASP A 145 10.97 -1.87 -10.36
CA ASP A 145 9.72 -2.02 -11.09
C ASP A 145 9.43 -0.77 -11.93
N LYS A 146 8.41 -0.86 -12.78
CA LYS A 146 7.95 0.27 -13.58
C LYS A 146 6.46 0.23 -13.84
N LEU A 147 5.88 1.41 -13.99
CA LEU A 147 4.49 1.61 -14.38
C LEU A 147 4.41 2.72 -15.43
N THR A 148 3.68 2.47 -16.50
CA THR A 148 3.41 3.47 -17.54
C THR A 148 2.03 4.06 -17.33
N LEU A 149 1.98 5.39 -17.31
CA LEU A 149 0.77 6.18 -17.24
C LEU A 149 0.61 6.96 -18.54
N THR A 150 -0.54 6.80 -19.20
CA THR A 150 -0.88 7.56 -20.41
C THR A 150 -2.14 8.37 -20.16
N HIS A 151 -2.00 9.69 -20.05
CA HIS A 151 -3.10 10.62 -19.90
C HIS A 151 -3.53 11.18 -21.25
N HIS A 152 -4.68 10.71 -21.73
CA HIS A 152 -5.34 11.22 -22.93
C HIS A 152 -6.11 12.50 -22.59
N ARG A 153 -5.43 13.65 -22.69
CA ARG A 153 -5.94 14.98 -22.30
C ARG A 153 -7.27 15.33 -22.96
N SER A 154 -7.47 14.96 -24.23
CA SER A 154 -8.70 15.27 -24.98
C SER A 154 -9.92 14.47 -24.51
N THR A 155 -9.74 13.23 -24.06
CA THR A 155 -10.82 12.34 -23.62
C THR A 155 -10.92 12.25 -22.10
N ARG A 156 -9.99 12.87 -21.36
CA ARG A 156 -9.86 12.79 -19.90
C ARG A 156 -9.77 11.34 -19.41
N VAL A 157 -8.98 10.55 -20.13
CA VAL A 157 -8.75 9.14 -19.80
C VAL A 157 -7.33 8.96 -19.32
N LEU A 158 -7.16 8.36 -18.14
CA LEU A 158 -5.86 7.93 -17.63
C LEU A 158 -5.74 6.41 -17.81
N GLN A 159 -4.87 5.97 -18.71
CA GLN A 159 -4.53 4.57 -18.88
C GLN A 159 -3.36 4.19 -17.96
N ILE A 160 -3.51 3.08 -17.24
CA ILE A 160 -2.52 2.56 -16.28
C ILE A 160 -2.03 1.20 -16.78
N GLN A 161 -0.73 1.06 -17.03
CA GLN A 161 -0.14 -0.14 -17.62
C GLN A 161 1.13 -0.59 -16.90
N GLY A 162 1.25 -1.88 -16.61
CA GLY A 162 2.47 -2.44 -16.03
C GLY A 162 2.18 -3.60 -15.09
N LYS A 163 2.90 -3.65 -13.97
CA LYS A 163 2.72 -4.67 -12.93
C LYS A 163 2.18 -4.01 -11.66
N PRO A 164 1.29 -4.69 -10.89
CA PRO A 164 0.71 -4.15 -9.67
C PRO A 164 1.67 -4.15 -8.46
N LEU A 165 2.90 -3.68 -8.68
CA LEU A 165 3.98 -3.62 -7.70
C LEU A 165 4.01 -2.24 -7.00
N SER A 166 5.17 -1.83 -6.49
CA SER A 166 5.36 -0.62 -5.68
C SER A 166 4.91 0.67 -6.40
N CYS A 167 5.26 0.88 -7.68
CA CYS A 167 4.83 2.05 -8.45
C CYS A 167 3.30 2.12 -8.58
N TYR A 168 2.65 0.98 -8.79
CA TYR A 168 1.19 0.90 -8.92
C TYR A 168 0.49 1.32 -7.63
N ARG A 169 0.93 0.79 -6.49
CA ARG A 169 0.34 1.06 -5.17
C ARG A 169 0.38 2.55 -4.83
N ARG A 170 1.51 3.20 -5.11
CA ARG A 170 1.71 4.64 -4.89
C ARG A 170 0.76 5.48 -5.76
N VAL A 171 0.65 5.16 -7.05
CA VAL A 171 -0.27 5.84 -7.97
C VAL A 171 -1.72 5.66 -7.54
N VAL A 172 -2.14 4.43 -7.24
CA VAL A 172 -3.52 4.13 -6.85
C VAL A 172 -3.90 4.91 -5.59
N PHE A 173 -3.05 4.94 -4.57
CA PHE A 173 -3.35 5.69 -3.35
C PHE A 173 -3.56 7.19 -3.60
N MET A 174 -2.72 7.80 -4.45
CA MET A 174 -2.86 9.23 -4.78
C MET A 174 -4.12 9.51 -5.61
N LEU A 175 -4.62 8.53 -6.36
CA LEU A 175 -5.82 8.69 -7.18
C LEU A 175 -7.12 8.56 -6.38
N ILE A 176 -7.12 7.90 -5.22
CA ILE A 176 -8.35 7.49 -4.51
C ILE A 176 -9.37 8.60 -4.30
N ASP A 177 -8.94 9.82 -3.94
CA ASP A 177 -9.87 10.92 -3.70
C ASP A 177 -10.58 11.43 -4.96
N LEU A 178 -10.01 11.14 -6.13
CA LEU A 178 -10.57 11.56 -7.41
C LEU A 178 -11.61 10.56 -7.94
N LEU A 179 -11.67 9.37 -7.35
CA LEU A 179 -12.42 8.25 -7.91
C LEU A 179 -13.80 8.15 -7.28
N ASP A 180 -14.79 7.92 -8.14
CA ASP A 180 -16.10 7.46 -7.69
C ASP A 180 -16.04 5.97 -7.34
N LEU A 181 -17.16 5.41 -6.87
CA LEU A 181 -17.27 3.99 -6.53
C LEU A 181 -16.77 3.08 -7.66
N LYS A 182 -17.07 3.42 -8.92
CA LYS A 182 -16.65 2.64 -10.07
C LYS A 182 -15.14 2.70 -10.27
N GLY A 183 -14.56 3.90 -10.28
CA GLY A 183 -13.12 4.08 -10.41
C GLY A 183 -12.36 3.39 -9.26
N LEU A 184 -12.87 3.47 -8.04
CA LEU A 184 -12.31 2.78 -6.88
C LEU A 184 -12.34 1.26 -7.08
N THR A 185 -13.46 0.67 -7.50
CA THR A 185 -13.53 -0.76 -7.81
C THR A 185 -12.50 -1.16 -8.88
N GLN A 186 -12.32 -0.35 -9.92
CA GLN A 186 -11.36 -0.64 -11.01
C GLN A 186 -9.91 -0.67 -10.51
N VAL A 187 -9.51 0.29 -9.68
CA VAL A 187 -8.14 0.33 -9.13
C VAL A 187 -7.91 -0.71 -8.03
N LEU A 188 -8.93 -1.04 -7.24
CA LEU A 188 -8.76 -1.99 -6.14
C LEU A 188 -8.79 -3.45 -6.63
N TYR A 189 -9.64 -3.77 -7.60
CA TYR A 189 -9.72 -5.11 -8.21
C TYR A 189 -8.84 -5.27 -9.45
N ARG A 190 -8.20 -4.20 -9.92
CA ARG A 190 -7.26 -4.19 -11.05
C ARG A 190 -7.89 -4.62 -12.39
N LYS A 191 -9.19 -4.38 -12.58
CA LYS A 191 -9.97 -4.83 -13.74
C LYS A 191 -10.80 -3.70 -14.33
N ASP A 192 -11.02 -3.72 -15.65
CA ASP A 192 -11.91 -2.76 -16.33
C ASP A 192 -13.40 -3.02 -16.02
N ASP A 193 -13.73 -4.21 -15.52
CA ASP A 193 -15.09 -4.76 -15.57
C ASP A 193 -16.05 -4.20 -14.51
N ASN A 194 -17.31 -4.13 -14.92
CA ASN A 194 -18.41 -3.38 -14.35
C ASN A 194 -19.13 -4.10 -13.19
N SER A 195 -18.47 -5.06 -12.52
CA SER A 195 -19.08 -5.88 -11.47
C SER A 195 -19.14 -5.17 -10.11
N ALA A 196 -19.37 -3.84 -10.11
CA ALA A 196 -19.98 -3.23 -8.94
C ALA A 196 -21.40 -3.81 -8.88
N GLU A 197 -21.53 -5.00 -8.30
CA GLU A 197 -22.79 -5.52 -7.79
C GLU A 197 -23.50 -4.38 -7.05
N ILE A 198 -24.83 -4.38 -7.12
CA ILE A 198 -25.67 -3.36 -6.52
C ILE A 198 -25.42 -3.37 -5.00
N VAL A 199 -24.43 -2.61 -4.55
CA VAL A 199 -24.23 -2.38 -3.13
C VAL A 199 -25.16 -1.25 -2.75
N ARG A 200 -26.05 -1.56 -1.82
CA ARG A 200 -27.00 -0.61 -1.27
C ARG A 200 -26.21 0.43 -0.49
N LYS A 201 -25.86 1.54 -1.14
CA LYS A 201 -25.16 2.68 -0.52
C LYS A 201 -25.83 3.11 0.79
N GLU A 202 -27.15 3.03 0.86
CA GLU A 202 -27.95 3.26 2.07
C GLU A 202 -27.51 2.38 3.24
N MET A 203 -27.26 1.08 3.03
CA MET A 203 -26.79 0.18 4.08
C MET A 203 -25.36 0.51 4.53
N ALA A 204 -24.50 0.93 3.59
CA ALA A 204 -23.14 1.38 3.92
C ALA A 204 -23.17 2.68 4.73
N GLU A 205 -24.03 3.63 4.35
CA GLU A 205 -24.23 4.89 5.07
C GLU A 205 -24.82 4.66 6.47
N ASP A 206 -25.83 3.80 6.59
CA ASP A 206 -26.42 3.45 7.89
C ASP A 206 -25.39 2.76 8.79
N TYR A 207 -24.59 1.83 8.25
CA TYR A 207 -23.48 1.25 8.98
C TYR A 207 -22.50 2.32 9.47
N LEU A 208 -22.09 3.27 8.61
CA LEU A 208 -21.19 4.35 9.01
C LEU A 208 -21.81 5.24 10.10
N LYS A 209 -23.10 5.54 10.06
CA LYS A 209 -23.78 6.26 11.15
C LYS A 209 -23.77 5.50 12.47
N THR A 210 -23.84 4.17 12.43
CA THR A 210 -23.72 3.35 13.66
C THR A 210 -22.31 3.33 14.22
N VAL A 211 -21.29 3.51 13.37
CA VAL A 211 -19.89 3.59 13.81
C VAL A 211 -19.57 5.00 14.31
N PHE A 212 -19.92 6.02 13.53
CA PHE A 212 -19.66 7.43 13.81
C PHE A 212 -20.83 8.09 14.56
N THR A 213 -21.27 7.49 15.67
CA THR A 213 -22.52 7.88 16.36
C THR A 213 -22.60 9.36 16.74
N ARG A 214 -21.45 9.99 17.02
CA ARG A 214 -21.36 11.40 17.44
C ARG A 214 -20.68 12.30 16.42
N SER A 215 -19.81 11.74 15.59
CA SER A 215 -19.01 12.53 14.63
C SER A 215 -19.56 12.54 13.21
N TYR A 216 -20.51 11.65 12.86
CA TYR A 216 -20.94 11.46 11.46
C TYR A 216 -21.33 12.78 10.80
N ASP A 217 -22.17 13.58 11.46
CA ASP A 217 -22.65 14.84 10.90
C ASP A 217 -21.53 15.88 10.72
N HIS A 218 -20.47 15.79 11.53
CA HIS A 218 -19.30 16.67 11.47
C HIS A 218 -18.27 16.26 10.41
N LEU A 219 -18.35 15.03 9.87
CA LEU A 219 -17.43 14.60 8.81
C LEU A 219 -17.65 15.42 7.52
N PRO A 220 -16.57 15.83 6.84
CA PRO A 220 -16.66 16.43 5.51
C PRO A 220 -17.37 15.51 4.51
N ASP A 221 -18.13 16.09 3.58
CA ASP A 221 -18.86 15.32 2.57
C ASP A 221 -17.95 14.46 1.69
N SER A 222 -16.72 14.92 1.41
CA SER A 222 -15.71 14.15 0.70
C SER A 222 -15.31 12.89 1.47
N VAL A 223 -15.06 13.02 2.78
CA VAL A 223 -14.73 11.91 3.69
C VAL A 223 -15.91 10.94 3.78
N LYS A 224 -17.13 11.43 3.98
CA LYS A 224 -18.35 10.60 3.98
C LYS A 224 -18.48 9.78 2.70
N LYS A 225 -18.36 10.42 1.53
CA LYS A 225 -18.46 9.74 0.22
C LYS A 225 -17.38 8.68 0.01
N LEU A 226 -16.15 8.98 0.43
CA LEU A 226 -15.03 8.06 0.31
C LEU A 226 -15.23 6.83 1.21
N LEU A 227 -15.59 7.04 2.48
CA LEU A 227 -15.86 5.96 3.44
C LEU A 227 -17.08 5.11 3.03
N THR A 228 -18.14 5.74 2.52
CA THR A 228 -19.31 5.00 1.98
C THR A 228 -18.89 4.12 0.81
N SER A 229 -18.07 4.65 -0.11
CA SER A 229 -17.58 3.88 -1.24
C SER A 229 -16.66 2.73 -0.80
N SER A 230 -15.76 3.00 0.16
CA SER A 230 -14.91 2.01 0.82
C SER A 230 -15.71 0.85 1.40
N CYS A 231 -16.75 1.17 2.19
CA CYS A 231 -17.65 0.18 2.78
C CYS A 231 -18.39 -0.61 1.70
N CYS A 232 -18.87 0.06 0.65
CA CYS A 232 -19.55 -0.62 -0.45
C CYS A 232 -18.65 -1.67 -1.11
N ILE A 233 -17.40 -1.31 -1.41
CA ILE A 233 -16.45 -2.21 -2.07
C ILE A 233 -16.15 -3.41 -1.20
N LYS A 234 -15.91 -3.21 0.11
CA LYS A 234 -15.67 -4.32 1.05
C LYS A 234 -16.86 -5.28 1.12
N LEU A 235 -18.09 -4.75 1.16
CA LEU A 235 -19.31 -5.57 1.20
C LEU A 235 -19.53 -6.39 -0.07
N ALA A 236 -19.07 -5.89 -1.22
CA ALA A 236 -19.10 -6.61 -2.50
C ALA A 236 -17.75 -7.21 -2.87
N SER A 237 -16.83 -7.38 -1.91
CA SER A 237 -15.52 -7.92 -2.23
C SER A 237 -15.65 -9.40 -2.60
N PRO A 238 -15.17 -9.80 -3.79
CA PRO A 238 -15.01 -11.21 -4.07
C PRO A 238 -13.96 -11.80 -3.13
N GLN A 239 -13.81 -13.12 -3.15
CA GLN A 239 -12.66 -13.73 -2.51
C GLN A 239 -11.38 -13.28 -3.20
N LEU A 240 -10.63 -12.43 -2.49
CA LEU A 240 -9.32 -11.97 -2.89
C LEU A 240 -8.26 -12.68 -2.03
N PRO A 241 -7.08 -12.97 -2.62
CA PRO A 241 -5.93 -13.50 -1.88
C PRO A 241 -5.27 -12.42 -1.00
N ASP A 242 -5.44 -11.14 -1.33
CA ASP A 242 -4.97 -10.00 -0.55
C ASP A 242 -6.00 -8.85 -0.61
N TYR A 243 -6.40 -8.37 0.57
CA TYR A 243 -7.35 -7.28 0.77
C TYR A 243 -6.65 -5.97 1.19
N CYS A 244 -5.30 -5.89 1.15
CA CYS A 244 -4.51 -4.71 1.52
C CYS A 244 -5.04 -3.40 0.93
N LEU A 245 -5.33 -3.40 -0.37
CA LEU A 245 -5.78 -2.19 -1.07
C LEU A 245 -7.15 -1.69 -0.57
N LEU A 246 -7.97 -2.56 0.03
CA LEU A 246 -9.28 -2.16 0.56
C LEU A 246 -9.19 -1.22 1.77
N LEU A 247 -8.03 -1.14 2.43
CA LEU A 247 -7.80 -0.20 3.53
C LEU A 247 -7.44 1.21 3.02
N TYR A 248 -7.05 1.36 1.75
CA TYR A 248 -6.54 2.64 1.25
C TYR A 248 -7.55 3.79 1.36
N PRO A 249 -8.84 3.62 1.01
CA PRO A 249 -9.83 4.68 1.19
C PRO A 249 -9.94 5.15 2.65
N ASP A 250 -9.81 4.25 3.62
CA ASP A 250 -9.95 4.61 5.04
C ASP A 250 -8.71 5.34 5.55
N LEU A 251 -7.52 4.90 5.14
CA LEU A 251 -6.28 5.60 5.45
C LEU A 251 -6.25 6.98 4.81
N ARG A 252 -6.78 7.10 3.59
CA ARG A 252 -6.84 8.38 2.89
C ARG A 252 -7.84 9.33 3.53
N ALA A 253 -8.98 8.81 4.00
CA ALA A 253 -9.94 9.56 4.81
C ALA A 253 -9.32 10.04 6.12
N LEU A 254 -8.63 9.15 6.86
CA LEU A 254 -7.93 9.50 8.09
C LEU A 254 -6.84 10.56 7.86
N GLU A 255 -6.06 10.45 6.79
CA GLU A 255 -5.08 11.45 6.39
C GLU A 255 -5.73 12.83 6.19
N GLY A 256 -6.83 12.88 5.43
CA GLY A 256 -7.55 14.12 5.17
C GLY A 256 -8.05 14.78 6.46
N VAL A 257 -8.69 13.99 7.32
CA VAL A 257 -9.20 14.46 8.62
C VAL A 257 -8.06 14.96 9.52
N LEU A 258 -6.94 14.24 9.58
CA LEU A 258 -5.76 14.68 10.33
C LEU A 258 -5.25 16.04 9.82
N LYS A 259 -5.06 16.19 8.50
CA LYS A 259 -4.59 17.44 7.91
C LYS A 259 -5.53 18.61 8.20
N GLU A 260 -6.83 18.40 8.01
CA GLU A 260 -7.85 19.42 8.27
C GLU A 260 -7.83 19.88 9.73
N LEU A 261 -7.94 18.94 10.67
CA LEU A 261 -8.04 19.28 12.08
C LEU A 261 -6.73 19.85 12.62
N MET A 262 -5.57 19.35 12.18
CA MET A 262 -4.27 19.91 12.54
C MET A 262 -4.08 21.33 12.01
N SER A 263 -4.55 21.63 10.81
CA SER A 263 -4.53 23.00 10.27
C SER A 263 -5.31 23.98 11.16
N GLY A 264 -6.38 23.52 11.82
CA GLY A 264 -7.11 24.31 12.82
C GLY A 264 -6.28 24.71 14.05
N TYR A 265 -5.11 24.09 14.24
CA TYR A 265 -4.10 24.45 15.23
C TYR A 265 -2.84 24.99 14.57
N ASN A 266 -2.94 25.66 13.42
CA ASN A 266 -1.80 26.19 12.66
C ASN A 266 -0.69 25.15 12.38
N MET A 267 -1.03 23.86 12.36
CA MET A 267 -0.12 22.78 11.96
C MET A 267 -0.48 22.36 10.54
N SER A 268 -0.18 23.23 9.58
CA SER A 268 -0.40 22.94 8.16
C SER A 268 0.60 21.89 7.67
N VAL A 269 0.11 20.70 7.37
CA VAL A 269 0.91 19.60 6.82
C VAL A 269 1.32 19.86 5.37
N GLU A 270 0.52 20.64 4.64
CA GLU A 270 0.78 20.98 3.24
C GLU A 270 1.93 21.99 3.11
N ASP A 271 2.06 22.91 4.07
CA ASP A 271 3.13 23.91 4.10
C ASP A 271 4.41 23.40 4.80
N ALA A 272 4.38 22.19 5.35
CA ALA A 272 5.47 21.63 6.14
C ALA A 272 6.49 20.89 5.26
N GLU A 273 7.78 21.17 5.48
CA GLU A 273 8.90 20.58 4.72
C GLU A 273 8.92 19.05 4.72
N TYR A 274 8.63 18.41 5.86
CA TYR A 274 8.59 16.94 6.02
C TYR A 274 7.16 16.44 6.31
N GLY A 275 6.14 17.20 5.89
CA GLY A 275 4.73 16.90 6.14
C GLY A 275 4.46 16.66 7.63
N PHE A 276 3.82 15.52 7.96
CA PHE A 276 3.55 15.17 9.36
C PHE A 276 4.82 15.03 10.23
N GLY A 277 5.98 14.72 9.64
CA GLY A 277 7.25 14.60 10.37
C GLY A 277 7.70 15.90 11.05
N ASN A 278 7.20 17.06 10.59
CA ASN A 278 7.45 18.33 11.27
C ASN A 278 6.80 18.38 12.65
N PHE A 279 5.65 17.73 12.84
CA PHE A 279 4.83 17.89 14.04
C PHE A 279 4.96 16.75 15.04
N PHE A 280 5.41 15.57 14.61
CA PHE A 280 5.46 14.37 15.44
C PHE A 280 6.89 13.81 15.59
N ASP A 281 7.21 13.38 16.80
CA ASP A 281 8.32 12.46 17.06
C ASP A 281 7.85 11.01 16.91
N ASN A 282 8.74 10.13 16.45
CA ASN A 282 8.48 8.70 16.35
C ASN A 282 9.42 7.91 17.26
N ARG A 283 8.87 7.17 18.21
CA ARG A 283 9.63 6.29 19.11
C ARG A 283 9.02 4.90 19.07
N GLY A 284 9.70 3.97 18.39
CA GLY A 284 9.30 2.56 18.33
C GLY A 284 7.92 2.33 17.70
N GLY A 285 7.54 3.15 16.71
CA GLY A 285 6.25 3.03 16.00
C GLY A 285 5.10 3.79 16.66
N VAL A 286 5.32 4.36 17.85
CA VAL A 286 4.37 5.28 18.49
C VAL A 286 4.79 6.71 18.14
N CYS A 287 3.86 7.46 17.56
CA CYS A 287 4.05 8.86 17.23
C CYS A 287 3.43 9.75 18.30
N SER A 288 4.18 10.76 18.73
CA SER A 288 3.76 11.76 19.71
C SER A 288 4.00 13.16 19.18
N LEU A 289 3.04 14.07 19.36
CA LEU A 289 3.21 15.48 19.05
C LEU A 289 4.45 16.03 19.76
N LYS A 290 5.24 16.84 19.06
CA LYS A 290 6.38 17.53 19.67
C LYS A 290 5.88 18.54 20.70
N ALA A 291 6.69 18.80 21.73
CA ALA A 291 6.30 19.58 22.90
C ALA A 291 5.74 20.97 22.56
N GLU A 292 6.32 21.65 21.56
CA GLU A 292 5.86 22.97 21.08
C GLU A 292 4.43 22.95 20.52
N TYR A 293 4.06 21.87 19.82
CA TYR A 293 2.71 21.70 19.26
C TYR A 293 1.72 21.15 20.27
N SER A 294 2.16 20.28 21.19
CA SER A 294 1.34 19.85 22.34
C SER A 294 0.87 21.06 23.16
N ALA A 295 1.78 22.00 23.46
CA ALA A 295 1.45 23.24 24.14
C ALA A 295 0.45 24.11 23.37
N GLN A 296 0.49 24.07 22.02
CA GLN A 296 -0.46 24.79 21.17
C GLN A 296 -1.84 24.14 21.12
N VAL A 297 -1.93 22.81 21.12
CA VAL A 297 -3.20 22.07 21.19
C VAL A 297 -3.88 22.28 22.55
N ALA A 298 -3.09 22.31 23.63
CA ALA A 298 -3.51 22.57 25.01
C ALA A 298 -4.74 21.77 25.47
N HIS A 299 -4.91 20.55 24.94
CA HIS A 299 -6.06 19.70 25.22
C HIS A 299 -5.67 18.22 25.14
N THR A 300 -5.49 17.57 26.30
CA THR A 300 -4.93 16.21 26.39
C THR A 300 -5.67 15.19 25.53
N HIS A 301 -7.01 15.18 25.54
CA HIS A 301 -7.77 14.24 24.71
C HIS A 301 -7.58 14.46 23.21
N MET A 302 -7.36 15.71 22.77
CA MET A 302 -7.13 16.01 21.36
C MET A 302 -5.71 15.62 20.96
N GLU A 303 -4.74 15.91 21.82
CA GLU A 303 -3.37 15.44 21.64
C GLU A 303 -3.32 13.91 21.53
N ASP A 304 -4.01 13.19 22.41
CA ASP A 304 -4.11 11.73 22.36
C ASP A 304 -4.80 11.24 21.07
N ALA A 305 -5.80 11.97 20.57
CA ALA A 305 -6.47 11.63 19.31
C ALA A 305 -5.52 11.85 18.11
N PHE A 306 -4.77 12.94 18.07
CA PHE A 306 -3.74 13.19 17.05
C PHE A 306 -2.64 12.13 17.08
N ASN A 307 -2.12 11.81 18.26
CA ASN A 307 -1.06 10.81 18.44
C ASN A 307 -1.51 9.43 17.97
N ARG A 308 -2.73 9.00 18.37
CA ARG A 308 -3.30 7.72 17.95
C ARG A 308 -3.58 7.67 16.46
N GLY A 309 -4.25 8.69 15.93
CA GLY A 309 -4.60 8.77 14.51
C GLY A 309 -3.36 8.77 13.61
N TYR A 310 -2.35 9.59 13.92
CA TYR A 310 -1.12 9.62 13.13
C TYR A 310 -0.28 8.35 13.30
N SER A 311 -0.22 7.77 14.50
CA SER A 311 0.47 6.48 14.71
C SER A 311 -0.15 5.37 13.86
N PHE A 312 -1.48 5.27 13.85
CA PHE A 312 -2.21 4.30 13.04
C PHE A 312 -1.98 4.54 11.55
N TYR A 313 -2.16 5.79 11.09
CA TYR A 313 -1.95 6.17 9.70
C TYR A 313 -0.53 5.85 9.26
N LYS A 314 0.49 6.30 10.00
CA LYS A 314 1.90 6.09 9.64
C LYS A 314 2.23 4.61 9.58
N LYS A 315 1.85 3.84 10.60
CA LYS A 315 2.07 2.38 10.66
C LYS A 315 1.48 1.73 9.42
N HIS A 316 0.19 1.86 9.18
CA HIS A 316 -0.48 1.12 8.12
C HIS A 316 -0.21 1.66 6.72
N ARG A 317 0.01 2.97 6.55
CA ARG A 317 0.47 3.54 5.29
C ARG A 317 1.84 3.00 4.91
N HIS A 318 2.80 3.05 5.85
CA HIS A 318 4.14 2.54 5.64
C HIS A 318 4.10 1.03 5.36
N THR A 319 3.40 0.27 6.21
CA THR A 319 3.18 -1.17 6.03
C THR A 319 2.51 -1.49 4.70
N LEU A 320 1.53 -0.74 4.20
CA LEU A 320 0.84 -1.09 2.95
C LEU A 320 1.60 -0.69 1.69
N PHE A 321 2.41 0.37 1.75
CA PHE A 321 3.26 0.77 0.65
C PHE A 321 4.55 -0.02 0.56
N HIS A 322 5.05 -0.50 1.71
CA HIS A 322 6.30 -1.23 1.83
C HIS A 322 6.13 -2.72 2.22
N MET A 323 4.88 -3.17 2.39
CA MET A 323 4.47 -4.53 2.81
C MET A 323 5.16 -5.07 4.07
N GLU A 324 5.54 -4.22 5.02
CA GLU A 324 6.11 -4.66 6.29
C GLU A 324 5.19 -5.66 7.03
N GLU A 325 5.72 -6.44 7.96
CA GLU A 325 4.89 -7.32 8.78
C GLU A 325 3.87 -6.50 9.60
N PHE A 326 2.59 -6.84 9.46
CA PHE A 326 1.57 -6.53 10.44
C PHE A 326 1.93 -7.18 11.78
N ALA A 327 1.30 -6.73 12.87
CA ALA A 327 1.62 -7.23 14.21
C ALA A 327 1.35 -8.74 14.40
N ASP A 328 0.59 -9.36 13.49
CA ASP A 328 0.34 -10.81 13.45
C ASP A 328 1.38 -11.59 12.64
N GLY A 329 2.43 -10.93 12.13
CA GLY A 329 3.46 -11.51 11.27
C GLY A 329 3.00 -11.72 9.82
N SER A 330 1.76 -11.36 9.48
CA SER A 330 1.28 -11.36 8.10
C SER A 330 1.77 -10.11 7.38
N ARG A 331 1.99 -10.16 6.07
CA ARG A 331 2.28 -8.99 5.22
C ARG A 331 1.15 -8.65 4.27
N MET A 332 0.10 -9.46 4.33
CA MET A 332 -1.11 -9.31 3.55
C MET A 332 -2.27 -9.21 4.52
N ILE A 333 -3.30 -8.49 4.11
CA ILE A 333 -4.60 -8.66 4.72
C ILE A 333 -5.21 -9.85 3.99
N ASP A 334 -4.97 -11.06 4.50
CA ASP A 334 -5.32 -12.34 3.86
C ASP A 334 -6.81 -12.70 3.98
N THR A 335 -7.55 -12.00 4.84
CA THR A 335 -8.99 -12.17 5.01
C THR A 335 -9.74 -10.85 4.96
N LEU A 336 -10.97 -10.90 4.44
CA LEU A 336 -11.88 -9.75 4.45
C LEU A 336 -12.17 -9.29 5.88
N ASP A 337 -12.27 -10.21 6.84
CA ASP A 337 -12.51 -9.89 8.26
C ASP A 337 -11.37 -9.05 8.86
N LYS A 338 -10.10 -9.37 8.53
CA LYS A 338 -8.96 -8.54 8.94
C LYS A 338 -9.03 -7.15 8.32
N ALA A 339 -9.41 -7.04 7.04
CA ALA A 339 -9.60 -5.75 6.37
C ALA A 339 -10.67 -4.91 7.07
N ILE A 340 -11.81 -5.53 7.39
CA ILE A 340 -12.92 -4.89 8.11
C ILE A 340 -12.50 -4.48 9.51
N SER A 341 -11.72 -5.30 10.23
CA SER A 341 -11.20 -4.94 11.56
C SER A 341 -10.31 -3.70 11.50
N LEU A 342 -9.34 -3.67 10.59
CA LEU A 342 -8.47 -2.50 10.40
C LEU A 342 -9.26 -1.26 9.95
N SER A 343 -10.33 -1.45 9.19
CA SER A 343 -11.24 -0.35 8.82
C SER A 343 -11.92 0.22 10.06
N LYS A 344 -12.36 -0.63 11.00
CA LYS A 344 -12.97 -0.18 12.26
C LYS A 344 -11.97 0.60 13.10
N ASP A 345 -10.72 0.13 13.20
CA ASP A 345 -9.66 0.87 13.90
C ASP A 345 -9.42 2.25 13.27
N ALA A 346 -9.45 2.34 11.94
CA ALA A 346 -9.36 3.62 11.22
C ALA A 346 -10.57 4.51 11.52
N TYR A 347 -11.78 3.94 11.58
CA TYR A 347 -13.00 4.68 11.89
C TYR A 347 -13.00 5.18 13.34
N GLU A 348 -12.55 4.37 14.30
CA GLU A 348 -12.39 4.78 15.69
C GLU A 348 -11.36 5.92 15.83
N ALA A 349 -10.26 5.87 15.08
CA ALA A 349 -9.30 6.96 15.02
C ALA A 349 -9.94 8.26 14.48
N ILE A 350 -10.69 8.18 13.39
CA ILE A 350 -11.44 9.32 12.82
C ILE A 350 -12.47 9.86 13.83
N ASP A 351 -13.29 8.99 14.44
CA ASP A 351 -14.33 9.39 15.40
C ASP A 351 -13.71 10.08 16.62
N SER A 352 -12.57 9.56 17.11
CA SER A 352 -11.85 10.16 18.23
C SER A 352 -11.36 11.58 17.95
N LEU A 353 -10.99 11.89 16.70
CA LEU A 353 -10.51 13.22 16.32
C LEU A 353 -11.63 14.28 16.38
N TYR A 354 -12.88 13.89 16.11
CA TYR A 354 -14.04 14.79 16.18
C TYR A 354 -14.68 14.82 17.58
N THR A 355 -14.62 13.71 18.32
CA THR A 355 -15.25 13.60 19.64
C THR A 355 -14.33 13.97 20.79
N ALA A 356 -13.02 14.12 20.58
CA ALA A 356 -12.05 14.46 21.63
C ALA A 356 -12.36 15.76 22.40
N ARG A 357 -13.22 16.62 21.86
CA ARG A 357 -13.64 17.90 22.46
C ARG A 357 -15.12 17.98 22.81
N MET A 358 -15.88 16.92 22.54
CA MET A 358 -17.29 16.80 22.94
C MET A 358 -17.37 16.24 24.35
#